data_AF-A0A2H1EA91-F1
#
_entry.id   AF-A0A2H1EA91-F1
#
_cell.length_a   1.000
_cell.length_b   1.000
_cell.length_c   1.000
_cell.angle_alpha   90.00
_cell.angle_beta   90.00
_cell.angle_gamma   90.00
#
_symmetry.space_group_name_H-M   'P 1'
#
loop_
_entity.id
_entity.type
_entity.pdbx_description
1 polymer ?
#
loop_
_entity_poly.entity_id
_entity_poly.type
_entity_poly.pdbx_seq_one_letter_code
_entity_poly.pdbx_strand_id
1 'polypeptide(L)'
;MYRKFAGKLKILANDKTHRYTTNIVFVKVKTELKARDIKEGSTTNGKSQLTKYLSQTLTKATYSTVLLDLSSDTLFNQKFAPLGTLINADTDEFQDYLNAVLEKNSDIDYSKHYKIYFIDEEQGGLYGRAYNIPAPESSRSVIVLRPGLTDSTLAHETFHAMGLYHTFDNHSNFTFQQYKTDNIMDYSDIGPDLIPVISTYQWQWNLIQSNIEKE
;
A
#
# COMPACT_ATOMS: atom_id res chain seq x y z
N MET A 1 -35.47 11.44 -34.88
CA MET A 1 -34.70 10.90 -33.74
C MET A 1 -33.27 11.39 -33.83
N TYR A 2 -32.80 12.16 -32.85
CA TYR A 2 -31.38 12.52 -32.76
C TYR A 2 -30.61 11.38 -32.10
N ARG A 3 -29.59 10.83 -32.78
CA ARG A 3 -28.66 9.88 -32.17
C ARG A 3 -27.82 10.63 -31.13
N LYS A 4 -27.83 10.18 -29.88
CA LYS A 4 -26.92 10.65 -28.83
C LYS A 4 -25.80 9.63 -28.66
N PHE A 5 -24.59 10.12 -28.40
CA PHE A 5 -23.45 9.31 -28.07
C PHE A 5 -23.70 8.56 -26.76
N ALA A 6 -23.65 7.22 -26.77
CA ALA A 6 -23.94 6.38 -25.61
C ALA A 6 -22.71 6.03 -24.75
N GLY A 7 -21.49 6.33 -25.23
CA GLY A 7 -20.25 6.06 -24.51
C GLY A 7 -19.07 5.73 -25.42
N LYS A 8 -17.84 5.90 -24.90
CA LYS A 8 -16.58 5.53 -25.59
C LYS A 8 -15.88 4.44 -24.79
N LEU A 9 -15.53 3.33 -25.45
CA LEU A 9 -14.49 2.44 -24.95
C LEU A 9 -13.14 2.92 -25.50
N LYS A 10 -12.18 3.19 -24.60
CA LYS A 10 -10.79 3.48 -24.98
C LYS A 10 -9.94 2.29 -24.60
N ILE A 11 -9.28 1.68 -25.58
CA ILE A 11 -8.28 0.64 -25.36
C ILE A 11 -6.92 1.30 -25.58
N LEU A 12 -6.14 1.43 -24.51
CA LEU A 12 -4.79 2.00 -24.59
C LEU A 12 -3.79 0.89 -24.86
N ALA A 13 -2.79 1.18 -25.70
CA ALA A 13 -1.69 0.26 -25.92
C ALA A 13 -0.87 0.11 -24.63
N ASN A 14 -0.57 -1.12 -24.23
CA ASN A 14 0.44 -1.37 -23.21
C ASN A 14 1.83 -1.28 -23.86
N ASP A 15 2.24 -0.08 -24.24
CA ASP A 15 3.52 0.23 -24.86
C ASP A 15 4.30 1.27 -24.03
N LYS A 16 5.56 1.51 -24.38
CA LYS A 16 6.41 2.46 -23.64
C LYS A 16 5.82 3.88 -23.61
N THR A 17 5.11 4.29 -24.68
CA THR A 17 4.58 5.65 -24.77
C THR A 17 3.44 5.91 -23.77
N HIS A 18 2.69 4.88 -23.39
CA HIS A 18 1.59 5.00 -22.43
C HIS A 18 1.95 4.50 -21.02
N ARG A 19 2.99 3.69 -20.86
CA ARG A 19 3.39 3.14 -19.56
C ARG A 19 4.04 4.15 -18.61
N TYR A 20 3.99 3.78 -17.34
CA TYR A 20 4.65 4.41 -16.21
C TYR A 20 5.44 3.36 -15.45
N THR A 21 6.39 3.79 -14.63
CA THR A 21 7.25 2.92 -13.83
C THR A 21 7.32 3.39 -12.38
N THR A 22 7.50 2.43 -11.48
CA THR A 22 7.72 2.70 -10.05
C THR A 22 8.63 1.65 -9.44
N ASN A 23 9.41 2.04 -8.43
CA ASN A 23 10.25 1.14 -7.67
C ASN A 23 9.59 0.83 -6.33
N ILE A 24 9.54 -0.44 -5.97
CA ILE A 24 8.91 -0.92 -4.74
C ILE A 24 9.91 -1.78 -4.00
N VAL A 25 10.17 -1.43 -2.74
CA VAL A 25 10.93 -2.27 -1.81
C VAL A 25 9.97 -2.90 -0.82
N PHE A 26 9.94 -4.22 -0.81
CA PHE A 26 9.27 -5.00 0.23
C PHE A 26 10.23 -5.19 1.41
N VAL A 27 9.86 -4.63 2.55
CA VAL A 27 10.65 -4.68 3.77
C VAL A 27 10.02 -5.71 4.69
N LYS A 28 10.67 -6.86 4.81
CA LYS A 28 10.30 -7.88 5.78
C LYS A 28 10.77 -7.41 7.16
N VAL A 29 9.85 -7.07 8.05
CA VAL A 29 10.21 -6.62 9.39
C VAL A 29 10.27 -7.83 10.30
N LYS A 30 11.43 -8.03 10.92
CA LYS A 30 11.62 -9.06 11.94
C LYS A 30 11.57 -8.42 13.32
N THR A 31 10.75 -8.98 14.22
CA THR A 31 10.52 -8.45 15.57
C THR A 31 10.61 -9.55 16.61
N GLU A 32 10.83 -9.16 17.86
CA GLU A 32 10.80 -10.03 19.03
C GLU A 32 10.19 -9.23 20.21
N LEU A 33 8.85 -9.21 20.30
CA LEU A 33 8.11 -8.36 21.25
C LEU A 33 7.72 -9.07 22.56
N LYS A 34 7.10 -10.27 22.46
CA LYS A 34 6.70 -11.10 23.62
C LYS A 34 7.58 -12.32 23.71
N ALA A 35 7.94 -12.73 24.93
CA ALA A 35 8.40 -14.08 25.28
C ALA A 35 9.50 -14.69 24.38
N ARG A 36 10.27 -13.86 23.67
CA ARG A 36 11.25 -14.26 22.65
C ARG A 36 10.67 -14.97 21.42
N ASP A 37 9.40 -14.72 21.10
CA ASP A 37 8.81 -15.19 19.85
C ASP A 37 9.27 -14.29 18.71
N ILE A 38 10.09 -14.85 17.83
CA ILE A 38 10.64 -14.14 16.67
C ILE A 38 9.62 -14.25 15.54
N LYS A 39 9.17 -13.10 15.04
CA LYS A 39 8.24 -13.03 13.92
C LYS A 39 8.84 -12.25 12.78
N GLU A 40 8.63 -12.73 11.56
CA GLU A 40 9.08 -12.07 10.33
C GLU A 40 7.88 -11.84 9.42
N GLY A 41 7.60 -10.57 9.15
CA GLY A 41 6.56 -10.19 8.22
C GLY A 41 6.85 -10.66 6.79
N SER A 42 5.89 -11.34 6.18
CA SER A 42 5.97 -11.75 4.78
C SER A 42 4.58 -11.91 4.17
N THR A 43 4.51 -11.90 2.85
CA THR A 43 3.28 -12.17 2.09
C THR A 43 3.58 -13.16 0.97
N THR A 44 2.70 -14.16 0.79
CA THR A 44 2.85 -15.18 -0.26
C THR A 44 2.43 -14.66 -1.63
N ASN A 45 1.38 -13.82 -1.69
CA ASN A 45 0.74 -13.38 -2.94
C ASN A 45 0.75 -11.85 -3.14
N GLY A 46 1.28 -11.08 -2.19
CA GLY A 46 1.24 -9.63 -2.25
C GLY A 46 1.86 -9.02 -3.52
N LYS A 47 2.95 -9.59 -4.02
CA LYS A 47 3.58 -9.16 -5.28
C LYS A 47 2.63 -9.29 -6.48
N SER A 48 2.04 -10.47 -6.66
CA SER A 48 1.18 -10.75 -7.81
C SER A 48 -0.11 -9.94 -7.75
N GLN A 49 -0.68 -9.79 -6.55
CA GLN A 49 -1.86 -8.96 -6.32
C GLN A 49 -1.58 -7.48 -6.63
N LEU A 50 -0.51 -6.89 -6.09
CA LEU A 50 -0.17 -5.49 -6.38
C LEU A 50 0.14 -5.29 -7.88
N THR A 51 0.88 -6.22 -8.49
CA THR A 51 1.18 -6.17 -9.93
C THR A 51 -0.11 -6.18 -10.76
N LYS A 52 -1.11 -7.00 -10.38
CA LYS A 52 -2.41 -7.07 -11.06
C LYS A 52 -3.09 -5.69 -11.10
N TYR A 53 -3.12 -4.98 -9.98
CA TYR A 53 -3.76 -3.66 -9.92
C TYR A 53 -2.94 -2.56 -10.61
N LEU A 54 -1.62 -2.53 -10.42
CA LEU A 54 -0.73 -1.58 -11.12
C LEU A 54 -0.80 -1.74 -12.65
N SER A 55 -0.98 -2.96 -13.14
CA SER A 55 -1.15 -3.22 -14.56
C SER A 55 -2.41 -2.56 -15.15
N GLN A 56 -3.46 -2.38 -14.35
CA GLN A 56 -4.67 -1.66 -14.78
C GLN A 56 -4.37 -0.19 -15.06
N THR A 57 -3.41 0.39 -14.34
CA THR A 57 -3.02 1.80 -14.48
C THR A 57 -1.87 2.02 -15.47
N LEU A 58 -1.55 0.99 -16.28
CA LEU A 58 -0.39 0.97 -17.18
C LEU A 58 0.95 1.18 -16.46
N THR A 59 1.03 0.77 -15.20
CA THR A 59 2.23 0.91 -14.37
C THR A 59 3.02 -0.39 -14.32
N LYS A 60 4.31 -0.30 -14.63
CA LYS A 60 5.28 -1.38 -14.49
C LYS A 60 6.10 -1.17 -13.22
N ALA A 61 5.92 -2.04 -12.22
CA ALA A 61 6.72 -1.99 -11.00
C ALA A 61 7.99 -2.84 -11.08
N THR A 62 9.09 -2.31 -10.54
CA THR A 62 10.29 -3.09 -10.19
C THR A 62 10.25 -3.38 -8.70
N TYR A 63 10.53 -4.64 -8.34
CA TYR A 63 10.44 -5.10 -6.96
C TYR A 63 11.81 -5.54 -6.43
N SER A 64 12.14 -5.09 -5.23
CA SER A 64 13.23 -5.62 -4.41
C SER A 64 12.68 -6.08 -3.05
N THR A 65 13.45 -6.87 -2.32
CA THR A 65 13.08 -7.33 -0.98
C THR A 65 14.28 -7.22 -0.06
N VAL A 66 14.07 -6.70 1.16
CA VAL A 66 15.08 -6.51 2.18
C VAL A 66 14.53 -6.94 3.54
N LEU A 67 15.43 -7.39 4.42
CA LEU A 67 15.11 -7.70 5.81
C LEU A 67 15.46 -6.48 6.67
N LEU A 68 14.51 -6.01 7.48
CA LEU A 68 14.74 -5.03 8.54
C LEU A 68 14.62 -5.77 9.88
N ASP A 69 15.76 -6.07 10.50
CA ASP A 69 15.79 -6.80 11.77
C ASP A 69 15.71 -5.83 12.96
N LEU A 70 14.54 -5.80 13.60
CA LEU A 70 14.26 -5.03 14.82
C LEU A 70 14.20 -5.94 16.06
N SER A 71 14.56 -7.22 15.97
CA SER A 71 14.40 -8.17 17.08
C SER A 71 15.24 -7.79 18.31
N SER A 72 16.33 -7.04 18.11
CA SER A 72 17.18 -6.51 19.18
C SER A 72 17.05 -5.00 19.36
N ASP A 73 16.09 -4.35 18.69
CA ASP A 73 15.92 -2.91 18.74
C ASP A 73 15.18 -2.48 20.02
N THR A 74 15.97 -2.11 21.02
CA THR A 74 15.45 -1.64 22.32
C THR A 74 14.62 -0.36 22.22
N LEU A 75 14.93 0.54 21.27
CA LEU A 75 14.19 1.79 21.10
C LEU A 75 12.82 1.53 20.48
N PHE A 76 12.78 0.67 19.45
CA PHE A 76 11.52 0.21 18.87
C PHE A 76 10.62 -0.43 19.93
N ASN A 77 11.17 -1.36 20.72
CA ASN A 77 10.41 -2.05 21.76
C ASN A 77 9.91 -1.10 22.85
N GLN A 78 10.75 -0.18 23.34
CA GLN A 78 10.33 0.77 24.38
C GLN A 78 9.25 1.75 23.90
N LYS A 79 9.34 2.18 22.63
CA LYS A 79 8.47 3.23 22.10
C LYS A 79 7.16 2.68 21.53
N PHE A 80 7.25 1.59 20.77
CA PHE A 80 6.13 1.05 19.99
C PHE A 80 5.65 -0.31 20.47
N ALA A 81 6.32 -0.93 21.45
CA ALA A 81 5.85 -2.17 22.05
C ALA A 81 6.20 -2.33 23.55
N PRO A 82 6.00 -1.31 24.41
CA PRO A 82 6.50 -1.33 25.80
C PRO A 82 5.92 -2.48 26.63
N LEU A 83 4.74 -2.98 26.28
CA LEU A 83 4.06 -4.11 26.91
C LEU A 83 4.15 -5.40 26.06
N GLY A 84 5.08 -5.45 25.11
CA GLY A 84 5.26 -6.55 24.17
C GLY A 84 4.14 -6.64 23.13
N THR A 85 3.42 -5.57 22.83
CA THR A 85 2.39 -5.53 21.77
C THR A 85 2.47 -4.18 21.08
N LEU A 86 2.29 -4.15 19.76
CA LEU A 86 2.38 -2.90 19.02
C LEU A 86 1.36 -1.87 19.49
N ILE A 87 1.85 -0.63 19.62
CA ILE A 87 1.07 0.58 19.82
C ILE A 87 1.50 1.64 18.80
N ASN A 88 0.59 2.55 18.46
CA ASN A 88 0.84 3.69 17.58
C ASN A 88 1.31 3.35 16.16
N ALA A 89 1.12 2.13 15.66
CA ALA A 89 1.37 1.74 14.27
C ALA A 89 0.52 2.53 13.26
N ASP A 90 -0.60 3.10 13.70
CA ASP A 90 -1.45 4.03 12.97
C ASP A 90 -0.90 5.47 12.88
N THR A 91 0.28 5.74 13.44
CA THR A 91 0.88 7.08 13.43
C THR A 91 1.95 7.25 12.35
N ASP A 92 2.22 8.50 11.96
CA ASP A 92 3.33 8.83 11.06
C ASP A 92 4.67 8.56 11.74
N GLU A 93 4.76 8.82 13.05
CA GLU A 93 5.96 8.60 13.85
C GLU A 93 6.46 7.15 13.81
N PHE A 94 5.54 6.18 13.74
CA PHE A 94 5.90 4.77 13.57
C PHE A 94 6.57 4.51 12.22
N GLN A 95 6.01 5.04 11.13
CA GLN A 95 6.58 4.88 9.81
C GLN A 95 7.86 5.70 9.61
N ASP A 96 7.96 6.89 10.21
CA ASP A 96 9.18 7.70 10.25
C ASP A 96 10.32 6.92 10.91
N TYR A 97 10.03 6.21 12.01
CA TYR A 97 11.01 5.35 12.65
C TYR A 97 11.48 4.22 11.71
N LEU A 98 10.55 3.49 11.09
CA LEU A 98 10.89 2.41 10.18
C LEU A 98 11.72 2.91 8.98
N ASN A 99 11.35 4.06 8.40
CA ASN A 99 12.10 4.71 7.34
C ASN A 99 13.53 5.06 7.77
N ALA A 100 13.67 5.70 8.94
CA ALA A 100 14.98 6.08 9.47
C ALA A 100 15.88 4.87 9.75
N VAL A 101 15.34 3.79 10.32
CA VAL A 101 16.14 2.58 10.59
C VAL A 101 16.49 1.84 9.29
N LEU A 102 15.57 1.76 8.33
CA LEU A 102 15.85 1.17 7.02
C LEU A 102 16.98 1.91 6.29
N GLU A 103 16.92 3.25 6.27
CA GLU A 103 17.92 4.10 5.63
C GLU A 103 19.29 4.01 6.33
N LYS A 104 19.29 3.93 7.67
CA LYS A 104 20.53 3.76 8.43
C LYS A 104 21.20 2.40 8.22
N ASN A 105 20.41 1.35 7.98
CA ASN A 105 20.89 -0.04 7.90
C ASN A 105 21.13 -0.54 6.46
N SER A 106 21.06 0.36 5.46
CA SER A 106 21.17 -0.01 4.05
C SER A 106 22.08 0.95 3.30
N ASP A 107 22.94 0.40 2.43
CA ASP A 107 23.72 1.20 1.47
C ASP A 107 22.90 1.58 0.22
N ILE A 108 21.66 1.09 0.11
CA ILE A 108 20.75 1.36 -0.99
C ILE A 108 19.97 2.64 -0.70
N ASP A 109 20.00 3.57 -1.65
CA ASP A 109 19.12 4.74 -1.65
C ASP A 109 17.67 4.36 -1.99
N TYR A 110 16.80 4.44 -0.99
CA TYR A 110 15.37 4.17 -1.13
C TYR A 110 14.51 5.42 -1.37
N SER A 111 15.09 6.60 -1.59
CA SER A 111 14.36 7.87 -1.81
C SER A 111 13.34 7.81 -2.95
N LYS A 112 13.60 6.99 -3.97
CA LYS A 112 12.70 6.78 -5.12
C LYS A 112 11.84 5.51 -5.03
N HIS A 113 11.80 4.85 -3.88
CA HIS A 113 11.03 3.63 -3.68
C HIS A 113 9.76 3.90 -2.87
N TYR A 114 8.68 3.21 -3.21
CA TYR A 114 7.64 2.93 -2.24
C TYR A 114 8.13 1.82 -1.30
N LYS A 115 8.19 2.14 -0.01
CA LYS A 115 8.68 1.29 1.08
C LYS A 115 7.48 0.61 1.74
N ILE A 116 7.30 -0.69 1.49
CA ILE A 116 6.16 -1.44 2.02
C ILE A 116 6.67 -2.39 3.10
N TYR A 117 6.34 -2.09 4.35
CA TYR A 117 6.74 -2.85 5.53
C TYR A 117 5.73 -3.94 5.84
N PHE A 118 6.17 -5.20 5.74
CA PHE A 118 5.42 -6.35 6.23
C PHE A 118 5.78 -6.60 7.67
N ILE A 119 4.79 -6.54 8.55
CA ILE A 119 4.98 -6.68 9.99
C ILE A 119 4.04 -7.78 10.47
N ASP A 120 4.60 -8.91 10.87
CA ASP A 120 3.84 -10.02 11.45
C ASP A 120 3.54 -9.73 12.93
N GLU A 121 2.90 -8.59 13.20
CA GLU A 121 2.36 -8.21 14.50
C GLU A 121 0.99 -7.56 14.34
N GLU A 122 0.24 -7.53 15.42
CA GLU A 122 -1.11 -6.97 15.48
C GLU A 122 -1.13 -5.69 16.32
N GLN A 123 -1.96 -4.75 15.89
CA GLN A 123 -2.38 -3.61 16.70
C GLN A 123 -3.88 -3.37 16.50
N GLY A 124 -4.67 -3.75 17.48
CA GLY A 124 -6.13 -3.59 17.41
C GLY A 124 -6.71 -4.14 16.11
N GLY A 125 -7.62 -3.39 15.48
CA GLY A 125 -8.22 -3.73 14.19
C GLY A 125 -7.48 -3.18 12.98
N LEU A 126 -6.20 -2.79 13.10
CA LEU A 126 -5.45 -2.21 11.99
C LEU A 126 -4.85 -3.31 11.10
N TYR A 127 -5.19 -3.27 9.82
CA TYR A 127 -4.68 -4.22 8.82
C TYR A 127 -3.45 -3.65 8.08
N GLY A 128 -3.45 -2.35 7.85
CA GLY A 128 -2.37 -1.63 7.20
C GLY A 128 -2.65 -0.12 7.21
N ARG A 129 -1.67 0.65 6.74
CA ARG A 129 -1.77 2.11 6.65
C ARG A 129 -0.75 2.67 5.68
N ALA A 130 -1.18 3.53 4.76
CA ALA A 130 -0.31 4.45 4.04
C ALA A 130 0.14 5.61 4.92
N TYR A 131 1.36 6.14 4.71
CA TYR A 131 1.84 7.33 5.44
C TYR A 131 0.89 8.53 5.29
N ASN A 132 0.43 8.81 4.07
CA ASN A 132 -0.51 9.89 3.76
C ASN A 132 -1.17 9.61 2.39
N ILE A 133 -2.11 10.46 1.95
CA ILE A 133 -2.83 10.36 0.67
C ILE A 133 -2.68 11.68 -0.12
N PRO A 134 -1.72 11.78 -1.07
CA PRO A 134 -0.64 10.84 -1.35
C PRO A 134 0.45 10.87 -0.27
N ALA A 135 1.27 9.82 -0.22
CA ALA A 135 2.47 9.80 0.62
C ALA A 135 3.50 10.79 0.04
N PRO A 136 4.13 11.65 0.86
CA PRO A 136 5.14 12.58 0.37
C PRO A 136 6.37 11.83 -0.13
N GLU A 137 7.10 12.42 -1.09
CA GLU A 137 8.28 11.78 -1.70
C GLU A 137 9.35 11.37 -0.68
N SER A 138 9.48 12.12 0.42
CA SER A 138 10.39 11.81 1.52
C SER A 138 10.06 10.52 2.26
N SER A 139 8.79 10.13 2.31
CA SER A 139 8.32 9.03 3.14
C SER A 139 7.90 7.81 2.32
N ARG A 140 7.07 7.99 1.27
CA ARG A 140 6.51 6.94 0.37
C ARG A 140 6.38 5.57 1.04
N SER A 141 5.79 5.53 2.24
CA SER A 141 5.77 4.32 3.07
C SER A 141 4.35 3.81 3.28
N VAL A 142 4.28 2.50 3.44
CA VAL A 142 3.07 1.73 3.73
C VAL A 142 3.44 0.65 4.75
N ILE A 143 2.59 0.45 5.74
CA ILE A 143 2.67 -0.73 6.61
C ILE A 143 1.53 -1.70 6.30
N VAL A 144 1.82 -2.99 6.41
CA VAL A 144 0.83 -4.06 6.39
C VAL A 144 1.10 -4.93 7.61
N LEU A 145 0.14 -4.95 8.52
CA LEU A 145 0.15 -5.73 9.76
C LEU A 145 -0.38 -7.14 9.50
N ARG A 146 -0.19 -8.05 10.46
CA ARG A 146 -0.55 -9.47 10.35
C ARG A 146 -1.93 -9.72 9.73
N PRO A 147 -3.02 -9.03 10.14
CA PRO A 147 -4.35 -9.28 9.56
C PRO A 147 -4.42 -9.00 8.05
N GLY A 148 -3.67 -8.01 7.55
CA GLY A 148 -3.67 -7.60 6.15
C GLY A 148 -2.62 -8.30 5.27
N LEU A 149 -1.77 -9.18 5.81
CA LEU A 149 -0.72 -9.86 5.02
C LEU A 149 -1.27 -10.84 3.96
N THR A 150 -2.56 -11.21 4.07
CA THR A 150 -3.20 -12.25 3.29
C THR A 150 -4.33 -11.78 2.37
N ASP A 151 -4.66 -10.48 2.37
CA ASP A 151 -5.82 -9.93 1.65
C ASP A 151 -5.46 -8.75 0.72
N SER A 152 -6.44 -7.92 0.37
CA SER A 152 -6.32 -6.73 -0.50
C SER A 152 -5.56 -5.55 0.13
N THR A 153 -5.26 -5.59 1.42
CA THR A 153 -4.70 -4.46 2.19
C THR A 153 -3.43 -3.90 1.57
N LEU A 154 -2.49 -4.76 1.17
CA LEU A 154 -1.23 -4.31 0.58
C LEU A 154 -1.49 -3.40 -0.62
N ALA A 155 -2.34 -3.84 -1.55
CA ALA A 155 -2.64 -3.06 -2.74
C ALA A 155 -3.48 -1.81 -2.43
N HIS A 156 -4.44 -1.93 -1.51
CA HIS A 156 -5.28 -0.82 -1.04
C HIS A 156 -4.45 0.32 -0.43
N GLU A 157 -3.59 -0.01 0.54
CA GLU A 157 -2.74 0.98 1.20
C GLU A 157 -1.64 1.52 0.27
N THR A 158 -1.12 0.70 -0.64
CA THR A 158 -0.20 1.21 -1.67
C THR A 158 -0.87 2.25 -2.57
N PHE A 159 -2.16 2.08 -2.86
CA PHE A 159 -2.90 3.04 -3.67
C PHE A 159 -3.29 4.30 -2.91
N HIS A 160 -3.53 4.21 -1.60
CA HIS A 160 -3.56 5.40 -0.74
C HIS A 160 -2.25 6.17 -0.81
N ALA A 161 -1.10 5.49 -0.68
CA ALA A 161 0.21 6.14 -0.80
C ALA A 161 0.44 6.78 -2.18
N MET A 162 -0.16 6.23 -3.24
CA MET A 162 -0.14 6.78 -4.60
C MET A 162 -1.24 7.82 -4.87
N GLY A 163 -2.00 8.23 -3.84
CA GLY A 163 -2.93 9.36 -3.89
C GLY A 163 -4.40 9.02 -4.12
N LEU A 164 -4.80 7.75 -4.03
CA LEU A 164 -6.22 7.40 -4.12
C LEU A 164 -6.90 7.56 -2.76
N TYR A 165 -8.02 8.29 -2.74
CA TYR A 165 -8.98 8.25 -1.63
C TYR A 165 -9.93 7.06 -1.80
N HIS A 166 -10.66 6.72 -0.73
CA HIS A 166 -11.78 5.79 -0.85
C HIS A 166 -12.81 6.29 -1.86
N THR A 167 -13.46 5.38 -2.57
CA THR A 167 -14.47 5.78 -3.57
C THR A 167 -15.72 6.39 -2.95
N PHE A 168 -15.95 6.16 -1.66
CA PHE A 168 -17.03 6.75 -0.87
C PHE A 168 -16.61 8.02 -0.10
N ASP A 169 -15.36 8.47 -0.27
CA ASP A 169 -14.87 9.71 0.33
C ASP A 169 -15.23 10.93 -0.55
N ASN A 170 -15.50 12.08 0.06
CA ASN A 170 -15.78 13.33 -0.64
C ASN A 170 -14.52 14.03 -1.22
N HIS A 171 -13.33 13.59 -0.83
CA HIS A 171 -12.06 14.01 -1.43
C HIS A 171 -11.74 13.25 -2.74
N SER A 172 -12.46 12.15 -3.03
CA SER A 172 -12.41 11.49 -4.33
C SER A 172 -13.10 12.35 -5.41
N ASN A 173 -12.68 12.22 -6.67
CA ASN A 173 -13.30 12.93 -7.81
C ASN A 173 -14.80 12.59 -7.97
N PHE A 174 -15.19 11.39 -7.55
CA PHE A 174 -16.57 10.92 -7.54
C PHE A 174 -16.82 10.15 -6.25
N THR A 175 -17.98 10.37 -5.65
CA THR A 175 -18.40 9.71 -4.42
C THR A 175 -19.45 8.65 -4.74
N PHE A 176 -19.14 7.41 -4.40
CA PHE A 176 -20.02 6.26 -4.54
C PHE A 176 -20.57 5.85 -3.16
N GLN A 177 -21.62 5.04 -3.16
CA GLN A 177 -22.08 4.43 -1.93
C GLN A 177 -21.06 3.36 -1.49
N GLN A 178 -20.60 3.46 -0.24
CA GLN A 178 -19.68 2.50 0.36
C GLN A 178 -20.21 1.05 0.23
N TYR A 179 -19.30 0.11 -0.05
CA TYR A 179 -19.56 -1.33 -0.19
C TYR A 179 -20.39 -1.75 -1.41
N LYS A 180 -20.49 -0.92 -2.46
CA LYS A 180 -21.39 -1.17 -3.60
C LYS A 180 -20.68 -1.31 -4.94
N THR A 181 -19.36 -1.17 -4.97
CA THR A 181 -18.55 -1.23 -6.19
C THR A 181 -17.53 -2.36 -6.12
N ASP A 182 -16.94 -2.70 -7.27
CA ASP A 182 -15.84 -3.66 -7.36
C ASP A 182 -14.46 -2.98 -7.31
N ASN A 183 -14.43 -1.70 -6.93
CA ASN A 183 -13.20 -0.91 -6.85
C ASN A 183 -12.40 -1.26 -5.60
N ILE A 184 -11.08 -1.39 -5.74
CA ILE A 184 -10.18 -1.69 -4.61
C ILE A 184 -10.26 -0.69 -3.46
N MET A 185 -10.69 0.55 -3.72
CA MET A 185 -10.79 1.59 -2.69
C MET A 185 -12.20 1.68 -2.04
N ASP A 186 -13.05 0.65 -2.14
CA ASP A 186 -14.45 0.69 -1.64
C ASP A 186 -14.75 -0.22 -0.43
N TYR A 187 -13.82 -1.10 -0.06
CA TYR A 187 -13.99 -2.11 0.99
C TYR A 187 -15.14 -3.10 0.80
N SER A 188 -15.69 -3.22 -0.42
CA SER A 188 -16.85 -4.09 -0.65
C SER A 188 -16.60 -5.57 -0.37
N ASP A 189 -15.35 -6.00 -0.37
CA ASP A 189 -14.90 -7.36 -0.06
C ASP A 189 -15.03 -7.70 1.43
N ILE A 190 -15.07 -6.68 2.30
CA ILE A 190 -15.36 -6.81 3.74
C ILE A 190 -16.72 -6.21 4.13
N GLY A 191 -17.48 -5.74 3.14
CA GLY A 191 -18.81 -5.18 3.31
C GLY A 191 -19.91 -6.25 3.41
N PRO A 192 -21.17 -5.84 3.63
CA PRO A 192 -22.29 -6.77 3.81
C PRO A 192 -22.55 -7.71 2.63
N ASP A 193 -22.29 -7.23 1.41
CA ASP A 193 -22.56 -7.97 0.16
C ASP A 193 -21.35 -8.77 -0.33
N LEU A 194 -20.18 -8.62 0.30
CA LEU A 194 -18.93 -9.31 -0.03
C LEU A 194 -18.56 -9.25 -1.52
N ILE A 195 -18.73 -8.08 -2.15
CA ILE A 195 -18.44 -7.88 -3.57
C ILE A 195 -16.92 -7.91 -3.75
N PRO A 196 -16.37 -8.82 -4.59
CA PRO A 196 -14.94 -8.88 -4.82
C PRO A 196 -14.40 -7.55 -5.37
N VAL A 197 -13.42 -6.98 -4.69
CA VAL A 197 -12.67 -5.85 -5.26
C VAL A 197 -11.71 -6.38 -6.32
N ILE A 198 -11.86 -5.91 -7.56
CA ILE A 198 -11.09 -6.41 -8.70
C ILE A 198 -10.64 -5.30 -9.66
N SER A 199 -11.12 -4.07 -9.47
CA SER A 199 -10.98 -2.99 -10.45
C SER A 199 -10.41 -1.69 -9.86
N THR A 200 -10.00 -0.82 -10.77
CA THR A 200 -9.75 0.61 -10.57
C THR A 200 -10.51 1.37 -11.66
N TYR A 201 -10.85 2.62 -11.41
CA TYR A 201 -11.45 3.49 -12.41
C TYR A 201 -10.40 4.21 -13.25
N GLN A 202 -10.71 4.47 -14.51
CA GLN A 202 -9.78 5.15 -15.42
C GLN A 202 -9.32 6.53 -14.91
N TRP A 203 -10.17 7.28 -14.21
CA TRP A 203 -9.79 8.57 -13.65
C TRP A 203 -8.79 8.45 -12.48
N GLN A 204 -8.80 7.32 -11.75
CA GLN A 204 -7.82 7.04 -10.69
C GLN A 204 -6.42 6.82 -11.27
N TRP A 205 -6.33 6.36 -12.53
CA TRP A 205 -5.04 6.10 -13.17
C TRP A 205 -4.21 7.37 -13.25
N ASN A 206 -4.82 8.51 -13.58
CA ASN A 206 -4.14 9.79 -13.65
C ASN A 206 -3.59 10.23 -12.28
N LEU A 207 -4.30 9.96 -11.19
CA LEU A 207 -3.85 10.27 -9.83
C LEU A 207 -2.64 9.41 -9.43
N ILE A 208 -2.69 8.11 -9.72
CA ILE A 208 -1.54 7.23 -9.48
C ILE A 208 -0.35 7.69 -10.32
N GLN A 209 -0.58 7.95 -11.62
CA GLN A 209 0.46 8.36 -12.57
C GLN A 209 1.11 9.70 -12.25
N SER A 210 0.44 10.61 -11.54
CA SER A 210 1.05 11.86 -11.04
C SER A 210 2.01 11.67 -9.87
N ASN A 211 2.03 10.48 -9.26
CA ASN A 211 2.84 10.14 -8.08
C ASN A 211 3.92 9.08 -8.40
N ILE A 212 4.17 8.80 -9.68
CA ILE A 212 5.17 7.84 -10.19
C ILE A 212 5.80 8.37 -11.48
N GLU A 213 6.79 7.65 -12.00
CA GLU A 213 7.58 8.09 -13.14
C GLU A 213 7.00 7.64 -14.49
N LYS A 214 7.20 8.44 -15.53
CA LYS A 214 6.97 8.00 -16.91
C LYS A 214 8.09 7.02 -17.32
N GLU A 215 7.76 5.91 -18.00
CA GLU A 215 8.78 4.97 -18.53
C GLU A 215 9.59 5.57 -19.69
#